data_AF-A0A8T6XSE8-F1
#
_entry.id   AF-A0A8T6XSE8-F1
#
_cell.length_a   1.000
_cell.length_b   1.000
_cell.length_c   1.000
_cell.angle_alpha   90.00
_cell.angle_beta   90.00
_cell.angle_gamma   90.00
#
_symmetry.space_group_name_H-M   'P 1'
#
loop_
_entity.id
_entity.type
_entity.pdbx_description
1 polymer ?
#
loop_
_entity_poly.entity_id
_entity_poly.type
_entity_poly.pdbx_seq_one_letter_code
_entity_poly.pdbx_strand_id
1 'polypeptide(L)'
;KAIEGAISGMLETLDPHSVYISEKNAAENKENFSGKYEGIGIRFDIMDGYLTVIAPIAGSPSDQLGILAGDRIIKIDGGTAIGISTEEVYQKLK
;
A
#
# COMPACT_ATOMS: atom_id res chain seq x y z
N LYS A 1 -26.79 4.54 -9.12
CA LYS A 1 -26.49 5.01 -10.50
C LYS A 1 -26.92 6.46 -10.76
N ALA A 2 -28.22 6.82 -10.82
CA ALA A 2 -28.61 8.21 -11.13
C ALA A 2 -28.28 9.22 -10.01
N ILE A 3 -28.36 8.81 -8.75
CA ILE A 3 -28.10 9.67 -7.57
C ILE A 3 -26.59 9.93 -7.39
N GLU A 4 -25.74 8.93 -7.56
CA GLU A 4 -24.28 9.06 -7.41
C GLU A 4 -23.66 10.00 -8.46
N GLY A 5 -24.18 9.97 -9.70
CA GLY A 5 -23.75 10.89 -10.76
C GLY A 5 -24.15 12.34 -10.48
N ALA A 6 -25.33 12.56 -9.90
CA ALA A 6 -25.78 13.90 -9.51
C ALA A 6 -24.96 14.47 -8.34
N ILE A 7 -24.59 13.64 -7.37
CA ILE A 7 -23.76 14.04 -6.22
C ILE A 7 -22.33 14.39 -6.67
N SER A 8 -21.75 13.60 -7.58
CA SER A 8 -20.41 13.86 -8.13
C SER A 8 -20.35 15.19 -8.89
N GLY A 9 -21.35 15.49 -9.72
CA GLY A 9 -21.41 16.76 -10.47
C GLY A 9 -21.62 17.99 -9.59
N MET A 10 -22.30 17.85 -8.44
CA MET A 10 -22.42 18.96 -7.46
C MET A 10 -21.11 19.21 -6.70
N LEU A 11 -20.37 18.15 -6.36
CA LEU A 11 -19.09 18.26 -5.64
C LEU A 11 -17.97 18.83 -6.51
N GLU A 12 -17.93 18.50 -7.80
CA GLU A 12 -17.01 19.09 -8.78
C GLU A 12 -17.12 20.62 -8.86
N THR A 13 -18.32 21.17 -8.66
CA THR A 13 -18.55 22.62 -8.70
C THR A 13 -18.22 23.37 -7.40
N LEU A 14 -17.99 22.68 -6.28
CA LEU A 14 -17.82 23.32 -4.97
C LEU A 14 -16.34 23.48 -4.57
N ASP A 15 -15.47 22.55 -4.93
CA ASP A 15 -14.01 22.66 -4.79
C ASP A 15 -13.32 21.66 -5.74
N PRO A 16 -12.40 22.08 -6.64
CA PRO A 16 -11.66 21.19 -7.54
C PRO A 16 -10.82 20.11 -6.84
N HIS A 17 -10.65 20.17 -5.51
CA HIS A 17 -10.00 19.13 -4.71
C HIS A 17 -10.98 18.15 -4.03
N SER A 18 -12.29 18.36 -4.15
CA SER A 18 -13.30 17.50 -3.54
C SER A 18 -13.68 16.35 -4.47
N VAL A 19 -13.29 15.13 -4.10
CA VAL A 19 -13.70 13.90 -4.80
C VAL A 19 -14.77 13.17 -4.00
N TYR A 20 -15.83 12.71 -4.68
CA TYR A 20 -16.84 11.87 -4.08
C TYR A 20 -16.32 10.42 -3.93
N ILE A 21 -16.20 9.95 -2.69
CA ILE A 21 -15.80 8.57 -2.39
C ILE A 21 -17.07 7.76 -2.12
N SER A 22 -17.39 6.82 -3.01
CA SER A 22 -18.53 5.90 -2.83
C SER A 22 -18.33 4.98 -1.61
N GLU A 23 -19.40 4.47 -1.00
CA GLU A 23 -19.31 3.62 0.20
C GLU A 23 -18.40 2.39 0.02
N LYS A 24 -18.34 1.84 -1.20
CA LYS A 24 -17.43 0.74 -1.55
C LYS A 24 -15.96 1.15 -1.49
N ASN A 25 -15.63 2.37 -1.93
CA ASN A 25 -14.27 2.92 -1.88
C ASN A 25 -13.97 3.59 -0.54
N ALA A 26 -14.98 3.84 0.30
CA ALA A 26 -14.81 4.48 1.59
C ALA A 26 -14.10 3.57 2.59
N ALA A 27 -14.30 2.25 2.54
CA ALA A 27 -13.59 1.30 3.40
C ALA A 27 -12.08 1.30 3.12
N GLU A 28 -11.71 1.13 1.84
CA GLU A 28 -10.30 1.15 1.39
C GLU A 28 -9.62 2.50 1.66
N ASN A 29 -10.34 3.62 1.48
CA ASN A 29 -9.79 4.94 1.79
C ASN A 29 -9.68 5.19 3.31
N LYS A 30 -10.63 4.71 4.11
CA LYS A 30 -10.59 4.90 5.56
C LYS A 30 -9.43 4.14 6.21
N GLU A 31 -9.02 3.02 5.63
CA GLU A 31 -7.80 2.29 6.01
C GLU A 31 -6.55 3.14 5.75
N ASN A 32 -6.41 3.69 4.53
CA ASN A 32 -5.32 4.60 4.16
C ASN A 32 -5.22 5.84 5.08
N PHE A 33 -6.36 6.41 5.51
CA PHE A 33 -6.39 7.60 6.38
C PHE A 33 -6.22 7.30 7.88
N SER A 34 -6.47 6.06 8.33
CA SER A 34 -6.43 5.71 9.76
C SER A 34 -5.03 5.46 10.32
N GLY A 35 -4.00 5.42 9.46
CA GLY A 35 -2.63 5.11 9.86
C GLY A 35 -2.42 3.64 10.27
N LYS A 36 -3.42 2.77 10.10
CA LYS A 36 -3.25 1.32 10.16
C LYS A 36 -2.60 0.87 8.85
N TYR A 37 -1.28 0.87 8.82
CA TYR A 37 -0.52 0.23 7.75
C TYR A 37 -0.92 -1.26 7.70
N GLU A 38 -1.44 -1.70 6.56
CA GLU A 38 -1.62 -3.12 6.27
C GLU A 38 -0.29 -3.66 5.70
N GLY A 39 0.12 -4.83 6.17
CA GLY A 39 1.34 -5.52 5.75
C GLY A 39 2.47 -5.63 6.78
N ILE A 40 3.64 -6.07 6.33
CA ILE A 40 4.73 -6.51 7.23
C ILE A 40 5.56 -5.37 7.86
N GLY A 41 5.37 -4.12 7.41
CA GLY A 41 5.98 -2.93 8.00
C GLY A 41 7.42 -2.64 7.56
N ILE A 42 7.70 -2.74 6.27
CA ILE A 42 8.99 -2.34 5.67
C ILE A 42 8.80 -1.23 4.64
N ARG A 43 9.80 -0.36 4.53
CA ARG A 43 10.04 0.45 3.34
C ARG A 43 10.99 -0.31 2.43
N PHE A 44 10.66 -0.42 1.17
CA PHE A 44 11.43 -1.19 0.20
C PHE A 44 11.57 -0.46 -1.14
N ASP A 45 12.49 -0.96 -1.96
CA ASP A 45 12.63 -0.61 -3.37
C ASP A 45 13.11 -1.83 -4.15
N ILE A 46 13.02 -1.80 -5.48
CA ILE A 46 13.51 -2.87 -6.34
C ILE A 46 14.84 -2.43 -6.96
N MET A 47 15.93 -3.00 -6.45
CA MET A 47 17.29 -2.71 -6.90
C MET A 47 17.89 -3.95 -7.58
N ASP A 48 18.39 -3.81 -8.81
CA ASP A 48 18.95 -4.91 -9.60
C ASP A 48 18.01 -6.12 -9.74
N GLY A 49 16.69 -5.88 -9.74
CA GLY A 49 15.67 -6.93 -9.79
C GLY A 49 15.40 -7.63 -8.46
N TYR A 50 15.97 -7.15 -7.35
CA TYR A 50 15.72 -7.66 -6.01
C TYR A 50 14.87 -6.69 -5.20
N LEU A 51 13.82 -7.22 -4.56
CA LEU A 51 13.11 -6.52 -3.50
C LEU A 51 14.07 -6.28 -2.32
N THR A 52 14.49 -5.03 -2.14
CA THR A 52 15.50 -4.61 -1.18
C THR A 52 14.86 -3.72 -0.11
N VAL A 53 15.10 -4.06 1.15
CA VAL A 53 14.62 -3.30 2.30
C VAL A 53 15.43 -2.01 2.42
N ILE A 54 14.76 -0.86 2.36
CA ILE A 54 15.37 0.44 2.66
C ILE A 54 15.45 0.61 4.18
N ALA A 55 14.35 0.36 4.89
CA ALA A 55 14.28 0.45 6.34
C ALA A 55 13.02 -0.26 6.89
N PRO A 56 13.09 -0.93 8.04
CA PRO A 56 11.89 -1.35 8.77
C PRO A 56 11.16 -0.13 9.36
N ILE A 57 9.85 -0.25 9.56
CA ILE A 57 9.07 0.74 10.31
C ILE A 57 9.25 0.42 11.80
N ALA A 58 9.64 1.41 12.62
CA ALA A 58 9.86 1.21 14.05
C ALA A 58 8.63 0.62 14.76
N GLY A 59 8.82 -0.43 15.54
CA GLY A 59 7.76 -1.15 16.26
C GLY A 59 6.91 -2.09 15.39
N SER A 60 7.17 -2.18 14.08
CA SER A 60 6.49 -3.11 13.19
C SER A 60 6.90 -4.57 13.41
N PRO A 61 6.16 -5.56 12.89
CA PRO A 61 6.57 -6.96 12.93
C PRO A 61 7.97 -7.18 12.34
N SER A 62 8.30 -6.51 11.23
CA SER A 62 9.62 -6.62 10.60
C SER A 62 10.76 -6.08 11.46
N ASP A 63 10.53 -4.98 12.17
CA ASP A 63 11.49 -4.40 13.13
C ASP A 63 11.74 -5.35 14.31
N GLN A 64 10.66 -5.95 14.84
CA GLN A 64 10.75 -6.91 15.94
C GLN A 64 11.46 -8.22 15.55
N LEU A 65 11.37 -8.62 14.28
CA LEU A 65 12.09 -9.75 13.71
C LEU A 65 13.54 -9.42 13.35
N GLY A 66 13.96 -8.16 13.49
CA GLY A 66 15.32 -7.72 13.22
C GLY A 66 15.66 -7.62 11.74
N ILE A 67 14.66 -7.36 10.87
CA ILE A 67 14.91 -7.05 9.46
C ILE A 67 15.65 -5.72 9.38
N LEU A 68 16.73 -5.66 8.60
CA LEU A 68 17.59 -4.49 8.51
C LEU A 68 17.54 -3.84 7.12
N ALA A 69 17.98 -2.58 7.09
CA ALA A 69 18.26 -1.90 5.85
C ALA A 69 19.32 -2.65 5.03
N GLY A 70 19.05 -2.85 3.74
CA GLY A 70 19.91 -3.58 2.81
C GLY A 70 19.55 -5.06 2.66
N ASP A 71 18.67 -5.61 3.49
CA ASP A 71 18.21 -6.99 3.33
C ASP A 71 17.49 -7.18 1.99
N ARG A 72 17.72 -8.33 1.35
CA ARG A 72 17.11 -8.70 0.07
C ARG A 72 16.11 -9.81 0.27
N ILE A 73 14.85 -9.55 -0.10
CA ILE A 73 13.78 -10.54 -0.07
C ILE A 73 13.82 -11.32 -1.38
N ILE A 74 14.28 -12.55 -1.31
CA ILE A 74 14.41 -13.44 -2.48
C ILE A 74 13.20 -14.35 -2.68
N LYS A 75 12.36 -14.52 -1.65
CA LYS A 75 11.16 -15.38 -1.69
C LYS A 75 10.03 -14.81 -0.85
N ILE A 76 8.80 -14.98 -1.31
CA ILE A 76 7.55 -14.67 -0.58
C ILE A 76 6.61 -15.86 -0.76
N ASP A 77 6.11 -16.42 0.35
CA ASP A 77 5.24 -17.62 0.38
C ASP A 77 5.77 -18.81 -0.43
N GLY A 78 7.09 -19.00 -0.41
CA GLY A 78 7.77 -20.07 -1.17
C GLY A 78 7.95 -19.80 -2.66
N GLY A 79 7.34 -18.75 -3.22
CA GLY A 79 7.58 -18.26 -4.57
C GLY A 79 8.81 -17.35 -4.65
N THR A 80 9.44 -17.25 -5.83
CA THR A 80 10.54 -16.29 -6.06
C THR A 80 10.02 -14.85 -6.01
N ALA A 81 10.77 -13.98 -5.35
CA ALA A 81 10.54 -12.53 -5.34
C ALA A 81 11.53 -11.78 -6.24
N ILE A 82 12.40 -12.49 -6.96
CA ILE A 82 13.32 -11.89 -7.93
C ILE A 82 12.51 -11.46 -9.16
N GLY A 83 12.66 -10.20 -9.56
CA GLY A 83 11.93 -9.59 -10.68
C GLY A 83 10.47 -9.27 -10.37
N ILE A 84 10.06 -9.35 -9.10
CA ILE A 84 8.70 -9.00 -8.68
C ILE A 84 8.40 -7.52 -8.97
N SER A 85 7.21 -7.22 -9.46
CA SER A 85 6.76 -5.83 -9.62
C SER A 85 6.28 -5.23 -8.30
N THR A 86 6.34 -3.91 -8.16
CA THR A 86 5.87 -3.20 -6.96
C THR A 86 4.41 -3.52 -6.63
N GLU A 87 3.55 -3.66 -7.64
CA GLU A 87 2.14 -4.02 -7.47
C GLU A 87 2.00 -5.42 -6.86
N GLU A 88 2.74 -6.41 -7.37
CA GLU A 88 2.74 -7.77 -6.83
C GLU A 88 3.25 -7.84 -5.39
N VAL A 89 4.21 -6.99 -5.03
CA VAL A 89 4.70 -6.88 -3.64
C VAL A 89 3.56 -6.45 -2.72
N TYR A 90 2.79 -5.42 -3.08
CA TYR A 90 1.65 -4.96 -2.27
C TYR A 90 0.57 -6.04 -2.14
N GLN A 91 0.30 -6.81 -3.19
CA GLN A 91 -0.68 -7.89 -3.13
C GLN A 91 -0.21 -9.06 -2.26
N LYS A 92 1.08 -9.34 -2.20
CA LYS A 92 1.66 -10.47 -1.45
C LYS A 92 2.03 -10.16 -0.01
N LEU A 93 2.32 -8.89 0.30
CA LEU A 93 2.75 -8.45 1.63
C LEU A 93 1.65 -7.72 2.42
N LYS A 94 0.40 -7.75 1.95
CA LYS A 94 -0.78 -7.40 2.75
C LYS A 94 -0.98 -8.36 3.92
#